data_AF-A0A938R898-F1
#
_entry.id   AF-A0A938R898-F1
#
_cell.length_a   1.000
_cell.length_b   1.000
_cell.length_c   1.000
_cell.angle_alpha   90.00
_cell.angle_beta   90.00
_cell.angle_gamma   90.00
#
_symmetry.space_group_name_H-M   'P 1'
#
loop_
_entity.id
_entity.type
_entity.pdbx_description
1 polymer ?
#
loop_
_entity_poly.entity_id
_entity_poly.type
_entity_poly.pdbx_seq_one_letter_code
_entity_poly.pdbx_strand_id
1 'polypeptide(L)' 'LLLVEQNVKLALTVAPYAYVLETGRLVMHDTSEKLKENPDIRDFYLGLSDIGEKKSFRHVKHYKRRKRWLT' A
#
# COMPACT_ATOMS: atom_id res chain seq x y z
N LEU A 1 -12.06 -19.04 1.19
CA LEU A 1 -10.83 -19.15 0.38
C LEU A 1 -9.81 -18.18 0.96
N LEU A 2 -8.57 -18.61 1.16
CA LEU A 2 -7.46 -17.74 1.55
C LEU A 2 -6.50 -17.64 0.37
N LEU A 3 -6.27 -16.41 -0.11
CA LEU A 3 -5.35 -16.11 -1.20
C LEU A 3 -4.15 -15.36 -0.64
N VAL A 4 -2.94 -15.80 -0.98
CA VAL A 4 -1.70 -15.11 -0.64
C VAL A 4 -1.03 -14.69 -1.94
N GLU A 5 -0.78 -13.40 -2.08
CA GLU A 5 -0.27 -12.82 -3.31
C GLU A 5 0.75 -11.72 -3.04
N GLN A 6 1.75 -11.63 -3.92
CA GLN A 6 2.71 -10.51 -3.92
C GLN A 6 2.17 -9.33 -4.73
N ASN A 7 1.31 -9.59 -5.72
CA ASN A 7 0.67 -8.54 -6.51
C ASN A 7 -0.55 -7.99 -5.77
N VAL A 8 -0.33 -6.95 -4.97
CA VAL A 8 -1.37 -6.31 -4.15
C VAL A 8 -2.53 -5.77 -5.01
N LYS A 9 -2.24 -5.21 -6.19
CA LYS A 9 -3.29 -4.70 -7.08
C LYS A 9 -4.26 -5.79 -7.49
N LEU A 10 -3.75 -6.96 -7.89
CA LEU A 10 -4.59 -8.09 -8.26
C LEU A 10 -5.31 -8.66 -7.03
N ALA A 11 -4.60 -8.86 -5.92
CA ALA A 11 -5.17 -9.41 -4.69
C ALA A 11 -6.39 -8.62 -4.20
N LEU A 12 -6.30 -7.29 -4.20
CA LEU A 12 -7.39 -6.40 -3.77
C LEU A 12 -8.57 -6.35 -4.76
N THR A 13 -8.43 -6.87 -6.00
CA THR A 13 -9.56 -6.98 -6.94
C THR A 13 -10.36 -8.26 -6.74
N VAL A 14 -9.73 -9.30 -6.19
CA VAL A 14 -10.32 -10.64 -6.05
C VAL A 14 -10.84 -10.88 -4.63
N ALA A 15 -10.14 -10.37 -3.62
CA ALA A 15 -10.52 -10.53 -2.22
C ALA A 15 -11.40 -9.37 -1.74
N PRO A 16 -12.46 -9.61 -0.94
CA PRO A 16 -13.25 -8.55 -0.31
C PRO A 16 -12.57 -7.93 0.92
N TYR A 17 -11.67 -8.67 1.56
CA TYR A 17 -10.92 -8.25 2.73
C TYR A 17 -9.47 -8.69 2.58
N ALA A 18 -8.52 -7.86 3.03
CA ALA A 18 -7.11 -8.19 2.91
C ALA A 18 -6.31 -7.81 4.16
N TYR A 19 -5.23 -8.56 4.34
CA TYR A 19 -4.25 -8.40 5.40
C TYR A 19 -2.90 -8.16 4.74
N VAL A 20 -2.21 -7.09 5.14
CA VAL A 20 -0.90 -6.72 4.62
C VAL A 20 0.16 -7.16 5.63
N LEU A 21 1.00 -8.10 5.20
CA LEU A 21 2.12 -8.59 5.98
C LEU A 21 3.42 -7.97 5.47
N GLU A 22 4.24 -7.48 6.39
CA GLU A 22 5.59 -7.00 6.09
C GLU A 22 6.57 -7.54 7.13
N THR A 23 7.62 -8.22 6.69
CA THR A 23 8.67 -8.78 7.56
C THR A 23 8.09 -9.62 8.73
N GLY A 24 7.08 -10.43 8.43
CA GLY A 24 6.42 -11.29 9.42
C GLY A 24 5.45 -10.59 10.37
N ARG A 25 5.14 -9.30 10.16
CA ARG A 25 4.20 -8.54 10.99
C ARG A 25 3.00 -8.09 10.17
N LEU A 26 1.82 -8.14 10.78
CA LEU A 26 0.61 -7.53 10.20
C LEU A 26 0.71 -6.01 10.36
N VAL A 27 0.83 -5.31 9.24
CA VAL A 27 0.99 -3.85 9.23
C VAL A 27 -0.30 -3.11 8.90
N MET A 28 -1.23 -3.76 8.20
CA MET A 28 -2.53 -3.18 7.86
C MET A 28 -3.55 -4.29 7.58
N HIS A 29 -4.82 -4.03 7.87
CA HIS A 29 -5.91 -4.88 7.43
C HIS A 29 -7.19 -4.06 7.32
N ASP A 30 -7.94 -4.25 6.24
CA ASP A 30 -9.28 -3.66 6.08
C ASP A 30 -9.99 -4.32 4.89
N THR A 31 -11.19 -3.83 4.56
CA THR A 31 -11.84 -4.17 3.29
C THR A 31 -10.98 -3.71 2.12
N SER A 32 -11.07 -4.42 1.00
CA SER A 32 -10.26 -4.10 -0.18
C SER A 32 -10.57 -2.72 -0.75
N GLU A 33 -11.79 -2.21 -0.58
CA GLU A 33 -12.16 -0.84 -0.95
C GLU A 33 -11.37 0.18 -0.13
N LYS A 34 -11.38 0.04 1.19
CA LYS A 34 -10.65 0.96 2.08
C LYS A 34 -9.15 0.87 1.91
N LEU A 35 -8.60 -0.33 1.67
CA LEU A 35 -7.18 -0.49 1.38
C LEU A 35 -6.78 0.16 0.05
N LYS A 36 -7.62 0.13 -0.98
CA LYS A 36 -7.35 0.84 -2.25
C LYS A 36 -7.37 2.37 -2.08
N GLU A 37 -8.18 2.87 -1.15
CA GLU A 37 -8.27 4.30 -0.85
C GLU A 37 -7.17 4.78 0.10
N ASN A 38 -6.54 3.87 0.84
CA ASN A 38 -5.49 4.19 1.78
C ASN A 38 -4.25 4.79 1.06
N PRO A 39 -3.82 6.02 1.42
CA PRO A 39 -2.73 6.71 0.72
C PRO A 39 -1.41 5.94 0.79
N ASP A 40 -1.14 5.27 1.91
CA ASP A 40 0.06 4.47 2.09
C ASP A 40 0.05 3.22 1.20
N ILE A 41 -1.10 2.56 1.06
CA ILE A 41 -1.24 1.42 0.13
C ILE A 41 -1.04 1.88 -1.32
N ARG A 42 -1.63 3.02 -1.67
CA ARG A 42 -1.52 3.61 -3.00
C ARG A 42 -0.08 3.94 -3.36
N ASP A 43 0.64 4.58 -2.44
CA ASP A 43 2.03 5.01 -2.64
C ASP A 43 3.00 3.82 -2.68
N PHE A 44 2.91 2.88 -1.72
CA PHE A 44 3.91 1.83 -1.56
C PHE A 44 3.62 0.56 -2.38
N TYR A 45 2.36 0.25 -2.67
CA TYR A 45 1.97 -1.03 -3.26
C TYR A 45 1.26 -0.91 -4.61
N LEU A 46 0.56 0.20 -4.89
CA LEU A 46 -0.15 0.40 -6.16
C LEU A 46 0.58 1.35 -7.13
N GLY A 47 1.59 2.08 -6.66
CA GLY A 47 2.32 3.07 -7.47
C GLY A 47 1.46 4.27 -7.88
N LEU A 48 0.40 4.55 -7.12
CA LEU A 48 -0.57 5.61 -7.37
C LEU A 48 -0.34 6.80 -6.44
N SER A 49 0.88 7.35 -6.45
CA SER A 49 1.16 8.66 -5.83
C SER A 49 0.51 9.75 -6.66
N ASP A 50 -0.25 10.65 -6.01
CA ASP A 50 -1.04 11.74 -6.59
C ASP A 50 -0.62 12.11 -8.03
N ILE A 51 -1.42 11.60 -8.97
CA ILE A 51 -1.27 11.76 -10.42
C ILE A 51 -1.50 13.24 -10.73
N GLY A 52 -0.43 14.04 -10.76
CA GLY A 52 -0.51 15.46 -11.12
C GLY A 52 0.77 16.23 -10.88
N GLU A 53 1.44 16.00 -9.76
CA GLU A 53 2.79 16.52 -9.56
C GLU A 53 3.77 15.40 -9.88
N LYS A 54 4.53 15.56 -10.98
CA LYS A 54 5.79 14.84 -11.17
C LYS A 54 6.72 15.24 -10.01
N LYS A 55 6.51 14.69 -8.81
CA LYS A 55 7.44 14.83 -7.69
C LYS A 55 8.71 14.17 -8.17
N SER A 56 9.62 15.01 -8.65
CA SER A 56 10.97 14.66 -9.06
C SER A 56 11.49 13.59 -8.13
N PHE A 57 12.04 12.49 -8.66
CA PHE A 57 12.66 11.43 -7.86
C PHE A 57 13.71 11.98 -6.86
N ARG A 58 14.19 13.23 -7.07
CA ARG A 58 15.01 14.02 -6.13
C ARG A 58 14.26 14.44 -4.85
N HIS A 59 12.97 14.79 -4.93
CA HIS A 59 12.12 15.12 -3.77
C HIS A 59 11.60 13.88 -3.03
N VAL A 60 11.43 12.74 -3.72
CA VAL A 60 11.03 11.46 -3.09
C VAL A 60 12.05 11.01 -2.04
N LYS A 61 13.35 11.23 -2.28
CA LYS A 61 14.42 10.87 -1.33
C LYS A 61 14.38 11.67 -0.02
N HIS A 62 13.78 12.86 -0.02
CA HIS A 62 13.57 13.65 1.21
C HIS A 62 12.28 13.28 1.95
N TYR A 63 11.34 12.60 1.30
CA TYR A 63 10.15 12.06 1.93
C TYR A 63 10.41 10.67 2.52
N LYS A 64 11.45 10.55 3.35
CA LYS A 64 11.48 9.51 4.38
C LYS A 64 10.42 9.85 5.44
N ARG A 65 9.13 9.87 5.05
CA ARG A 65 8.07 9.63 6.02
C ARG A 65 8.28 8.19 6.45
N ARG A 66 8.90 8.03 7.61
CA ARG A 66 8.96 6.76 8.33
C ARG A 66 7.55 6.17 8.28
N LYS A 67 7.40 4.96 7.73
CA LYS A 67 6.10 4.29 7.57
C LYS A 67 5.33 4.47 8.87
N ARG A 68 4.11 4.99 8.80
CA ARG A 68 3.39 5.49 9.98
C ARG A 68 3.11 4.39 11.02
N TRP A 69 3.16 3.12 10.59
CA TRP A 69 3.02 1.91 11.40
C TRP A 69 4.36 1.27 11.85
N LEU A 70 5.51 1.82 11.46
CA LEU A 70 6.83 1.43 11.99
C LEU A 70 7.18 2.32 13.19
N THR A 71 6.58 2.02 14.34
CA THR A 71 6.99 2.59 15.64
C THR A 71 8.38 2.12 16.06
#